data_AF-A0A158KMI5-F1
#
_entry.id   AF-A0A158KMI5-F1
#
_cell.length_a   1.000
_cell.length_b   1.000
_cell.length_c   1.000
_cell.angle_alpha   90.00
_cell.angle_beta   90.00
_cell.angle_gamma   90.00
#
_symmetry.space_group_name_H-M   'P 1'
#
loop_
_entity.id
_entity.type
_entity.pdbx_description
1 polymer ?
#
loop_
_entity_poly.entity_id
_entity_poly.type
_entity_poly.pdbx_seq_one_letter_code
_entity_poly.pdbx_strand_id
1 'polypeptide(L)'
;MFEMTDEEKAALDRLLIHARGDTGQSRRVADFLLAWWNAEECGGFDIAATWGLDANIAADVVIVFALAVRAGGYPDNLGYGPQFESIVRDWRPGLMTQ
;
A
#
# COMPACT_ATOMS: atom_id res chain seq x y z
N MET A 1 -0.70 20.07 11.33
CA MET A 1 0.15 19.38 10.34
C MET A 1 0.17 17.92 10.74
N PHE A 2 -0.22 17.01 9.86
CA PHE A 2 -0.14 15.58 10.15
C PHE A 2 1.33 15.17 10.21
N GLU A 3 1.70 14.37 11.21
CA GLU A 3 3.06 13.89 11.40
C GLU A 3 3.03 12.37 11.55
N MET A 4 3.74 11.70 10.66
CA MET A 4 3.93 10.25 10.73
C MET A 4 4.98 9.94 11.78
N THR A 5 4.73 8.89 12.57
CA THR A 5 5.76 8.31 13.43
C THR A 5 6.83 7.61 12.60
N ASP A 6 8.03 7.45 13.16
CA ASP A 6 9.12 6.71 12.51
C ASP A 6 8.73 5.26 12.18
N GLU A 7 7.91 4.63 13.03
CA GLU A 7 7.42 3.28 12.83
C GLU A 7 6.42 3.20 11.66
N GLU A 8 5.46 4.12 11.59
CA GLU A 8 4.51 4.23 10.47
C GLU A 8 5.25 4.43 9.14
N LYS A 9 6.25 5.33 9.13
CA LYS A 9 7.08 5.59 7.96
C LYS A 9 7.87 4.36 7.54
N ALA A 10 8.54 3.70 8.49
CA ALA A 10 9.35 2.53 8.21
C ALA A 10 8.50 1.34 7.72
N ALA A 11 7.31 1.14 8.29
CA ALA A 11 6.37 0.11 7.82
C ALA A 11 5.89 0.39 6.40
N LEU A 12 5.50 1.65 6.10
CA LEU A 12 5.09 2.04 4.75
C LEU A 12 6.23 1.82 3.74
N ASP A 13 7.44 2.27 4.06
CA ASP A 13 8.61 2.10 3.17
C ASP A 13 8.91 0.60 2.91
N ARG A 14 8.79 -0.26 3.91
CA ARG A 14 8.93 -1.72 3.74
C ARG A 14 7.85 -2.29 2.83
N LEU A 15 6.58 -1.95 3.03
CA LEU A 15 5.49 -2.42 2.18
C LEU A 15 5.64 -1.93 0.73
N LEU A 16 6.06 -0.68 0.53
CA LEU A 16 6.33 -0.14 -0.80
C LEU A 16 7.42 -0.95 -1.51
N ILE A 17 8.50 -1.30 -0.83
CA ILE A 17 9.56 -2.16 -1.38
C ILE A 17 8.99 -3.55 -1.71
N HIS A 18 8.24 -4.18 -0.79
CA HIS A 18 7.66 -5.50 -1.00
C HIS A 18 6.67 -5.56 -2.17
N ALA A 19 5.88 -4.50 -2.35
CA ALA A 19 4.90 -4.39 -3.44
C ALA A 19 5.53 -4.34 -4.84
N ARG A 20 6.82 -3.97 -4.95
CA ARG A 20 7.56 -3.97 -6.23
C ARG A 20 8.09 -5.36 -6.64
N GLY A 21 7.97 -6.37 -5.77
CA GLY A 21 8.36 -7.74 -6.10
C GLY A 21 7.36 -8.43 -7.04
N ASP A 22 7.67 -9.68 -7.42
CA ASP A 22 6.89 -10.49 -8.37
C ASP A 22 6.20 -11.71 -7.72
N THR A 23 6.12 -11.73 -6.39
CA THR A 23 5.55 -12.85 -5.64
C THR A 23 4.04 -12.67 -5.39
N GLY A 24 3.38 -13.76 -5.00
CA GLY A 24 1.99 -13.70 -4.53
C GLY A 24 1.82 -12.84 -3.25
N GLN A 25 2.86 -12.69 -2.42
CA GLN A 25 2.81 -11.78 -1.28
C GLN A 25 2.93 -10.32 -1.74
N SER A 26 3.85 -10.05 -2.67
CA SER A 26 4.00 -8.74 -3.32
C SER A 26 2.70 -8.26 -3.93
N ARG A 27 1.97 -9.14 -4.62
CA ARG A 27 0.64 -8.83 -5.16
C ARG A 27 -0.35 -8.40 -4.08
N ARG A 28 -0.43 -9.14 -2.96
CA ARG A 28 -1.35 -8.82 -1.85
C ARG A 28 -1.01 -7.50 -1.18
N VAL A 29 0.27 -7.20 -1.00
CA VAL A 29 0.72 -5.91 -0.46
C VAL A 29 0.39 -4.78 -1.44
N ALA A 30 0.60 -4.99 -2.74
CA ALA A 30 0.20 -4.03 -3.77
C ALA A 30 -1.32 -3.78 -3.76
N ASP A 31 -2.14 -4.82 -3.67
CA ASP A 31 -3.59 -4.70 -3.61
C ASP A 31 -4.05 -3.92 -2.36
N PHE A 32 -3.41 -4.14 -1.20
CA PHE A 32 -3.66 -3.36 0.02
C PHE A 32 -3.34 -1.87 -0.16
N LEU A 33 -2.13 -1.57 -0.64
CA LEU A 33 -1.68 -0.19 -0.82
C LEU A 33 -2.57 0.52 -1.86
N LEU A 34 -2.79 -0.09 -3.01
CA LEU A 34 -3.61 0.52 -4.06
C LEU A 34 -5.08 0.71 -3.66
N ALA A 35 -5.62 -0.17 -2.80
CA ALA A 35 -6.95 0.04 -2.22
C ALA A 35 -7.03 1.28 -1.33
N TRP A 36 -5.94 1.62 -0.61
CA TRP A 36 -5.87 2.90 0.11
C TRP A 36 -5.76 4.08 -0.86
N TRP A 37 -4.96 3.97 -1.92
CA TRP A 37 -4.73 5.10 -2.83
C TRP A 37 -5.92 5.43 -3.73
N ASN A 38 -6.53 4.42 -4.35
CA ASN A 38 -7.70 4.61 -5.22
C ASN A 38 -8.48 3.29 -5.36
N ALA A 39 -9.39 3.01 -4.42
CA ALA A 39 -10.18 1.78 -4.46
C ALA A 39 -11.14 1.69 -5.66
N GLU A 40 -11.58 2.82 -6.23
CA GLU A 40 -12.52 2.85 -7.35
C GLU A 40 -11.88 2.29 -8.63
N GLU A 41 -10.64 2.69 -8.92
CA GLU A 41 -9.93 2.23 -10.12
C GLU A 41 -9.02 1.03 -9.85
N CYS A 42 -8.38 0.94 -8.68
CA CYS A 42 -7.43 -0.12 -8.37
C CYS A 42 -8.07 -1.36 -7.72
N GLY A 43 -9.30 -1.23 -7.23
CA GLY A 43 -10.03 -2.25 -6.48
C GLY A 43 -9.81 -2.17 -4.96
N GLY A 44 -10.72 -2.78 -4.21
CA GLY A 44 -10.63 -2.88 -2.75
C GLY A 44 -9.67 -3.97 -2.26
N PHE A 45 -9.53 -4.08 -0.94
CA PHE A 45 -8.70 -5.08 -0.28
C PHE A 45 -9.51 -6.05 0.58
N ASP A 46 -9.30 -7.35 0.38
CA ASP A 46 -9.87 -8.41 1.22
C ASP A 46 -8.96 -8.65 2.44
N ILE A 47 -9.48 -8.43 3.65
CA ILE A 47 -8.72 -8.63 4.90
C ILE A 47 -8.21 -10.07 5.03
N ALA A 48 -8.94 -11.07 4.52
CA ALA A 48 -8.48 -12.47 4.55
C ALA A 48 -7.22 -12.70 3.71
N ALA A 49 -6.89 -11.80 2.77
CA ALA A 49 -5.64 -11.87 2.01
C ALA A 49 -4.41 -11.76 2.93
N THR A 50 -4.52 -11.13 4.10
CA THR A 50 -3.43 -11.01 5.07
C THR A 50 -2.99 -12.36 5.65
N TRP A 51 -3.85 -13.40 5.64
CA TRP A 51 -3.50 -14.73 6.15
C TRP A 51 -2.42 -15.44 5.31
N GLY A 52 -2.22 -14.99 4.07
CA GLY A 52 -1.19 -15.51 3.18
C GLY A 52 0.13 -14.72 3.19
N LEU A 53 0.28 -13.75 4.11
CA LEU A 53 1.50 -12.94 4.25
C LEU A 53 2.43 -13.52 5.32
N ASP A 54 3.72 -13.27 5.18
CA ASP A 54 4.65 -13.38 6.30
C ASP A 54 4.18 -12.53 7.48
N ALA A 55 4.41 -13.01 8.70
CA ALA A 55 3.93 -12.35 9.92
C ALA A 55 4.42 -10.91 10.06
N ASN A 56 5.64 -10.61 9.62
CA ASN A 56 6.18 -9.25 9.69
C ASN A 56 5.52 -8.32 8.66
N ILE A 57 5.25 -8.84 7.45
CA ILE A 57 4.53 -8.10 6.41
C ILE A 57 3.08 -7.83 6.85
N ALA A 58 2.43 -8.81 7.46
CA ALA A 58 1.08 -8.64 8.02
C ALA A 58 1.06 -7.58 9.13
N ALA A 59 2.08 -7.55 10.01
CA ALA A 59 2.21 -6.51 11.03
C ALA A 59 2.37 -5.11 10.41
N ASP A 60 3.18 -4.97 9.36
CA ASP A 60 3.34 -3.72 8.63
C ASP A 60 2.03 -3.26 7.96
N VAL A 61 1.22 -4.18 7.42
CA VAL A 61 -0.12 -3.87 6.89
C VAL A 61 -1.02 -3.27 7.96
N VAL A 62 -1.00 -3.80 9.19
CA VAL A 62 -1.79 -3.27 10.31
C VAL A 62 -1.33 -1.86 10.69
N ILE A 63 -0.02 -1.63 10.77
CA ILE A 63 0.56 -0.31 11.06
C ILE A 63 0.14 0.70 9.99
N VAL A 64 0.27 0.34 8.72
CA VAL A 64 -0.08 1.23 7.60
C VAL A 64 -1.60 1.45 7.49
N PHE A 65 -2.42 0.48 7.86
CA PHE A 65 -3.87 0.70 7.94
C PHE A 65 -4.22 1.71 9.05
N ALA A 66 -3.60 1.59 10.23
CA ALA A 66 -3.77 2.57 11.29
C ALA A 66 -3.27 3.97 10.88
N LEU A 67 -2.15 4.04 10.15
CA LEU A 67 -1.64 5.26 9.54
C LEU A 67 -2.68 5.88 8.60
N ALA A 68 -3.26 5.11 7.68
CA ALA A 68 -4.26 5.61 6.74
C ALA A 68 -5.48 6.23 7.44
N VAL A 69 -5.97 5.59 8.51
CA VAL A 69 -7.06 6.11 9.34
C VAL A 69 -6.67 7.41 10.04
N ARG A 70 -5.48 7.48 10.63
CA ARG A 70 -4.96 8.67 11.34
C ARG A 70 -4.69 9.85 10.39
N ALA A 71 -4.14 9.58 9.22
CA ALA A 71 -3.85 10.58 8.20
C ALA A 71 -5.13 11.19 7.64
N GLY A 72 -6.21 10.40 7.54
CA GLY A 72 -7.51 10.86 7.04
C GLY A 72 -7.46 11.33 5.58
N GLY A 73 -6.51 10.82 4.81
CA GLY A 73 -6.24 11.24 3.44
C GLY A 73 -5.43 10.22 2.65
N TYR A 74 -5.24 10.52 1.37
CA TYR A 74 -4.51 9.67 0.43
C TYR A 74 -2.98 9.81 0.59
N PRO A 75 -2.21 8.77 0.22
CA PRO A 75 -0.76 8.73 0.39
C PRO A 75 0.01 9.76 -0.46
N ASP A 76 -0.57 10.29 -1.53
CA ASP A 76 -0.02 11.40 -2.31
C ASP A 76 0.06 12.71 -1.50
N ASN A 77 -0.91 12.99 -0.63
CA ASN A 77 -0.86 14.09 0.34
C ASN A 77 0.28 13.94 1.36
N LEU A 78 0.82 12.71 1.50
CA LEU A 78 1.97 12.39 2.34
C LEU A 78 3.30 12.38 1.55
N GLY A 79 3.26 12.67 0.24
CA GLY A 79 4.44 12.70 -0.63
C GLY A 79 4.82 11.36 -1.27
N TYR A 80 3.93 10.36 -1.24
CA TYR A 80 4.20 9.01 -1.75
C TYR A 80 3.61 8.71 -3.14
N GLY A 81 3.01 9.70 -3.81
CA GLY A 81 2.40 9.54 -5.14
C GLY A 81 3.27 8.76 -6.14
N PRO A 82 4.55 9.13 -6.36
CA PRO A 82 5.42 8.45 -7.32
C PRO A 82 5.64 6.95 -7.02
N GLN A 83 5.65 6.57 -5.74
CA GLN A 83 5.81 5.18 -5.31
C GLN A 83 4.56 4.36 -5.62
N PHE A 84 3.37 4.93 -5.39
CA PHE A 84 2.09 4.29 -5.70
C PHE A 84 1.82 4.20 -7.21
N GLU A 85 2.13 5.25 -7.98
CA GLU A 85 2.11 5.21 -9.45
C GLU A 85 2.99 4.08 -9.99
N SER A 86 4.14 3.86 -9.36
CA SER A 86 5.03 2.77 -9.75
C SER A 86 4.46 1.39 -9.44
N ILE A 87 3.67 1.23 -8.37
CA ILE A 87 2.95 -0.01 -8.08
C ILE A 87 1.80 -0.22 -9.07
N VAL A 88 1.11 0.85 -9.50
CA VAL A 88 0.11 0.76 -10.59
C VAL A 88 0.74 0.31 -11.90
N ARG A 89 1.92 0.80 -12.27
CA ARG A 89 2.65 0.31 -13.46
C ARG A 89 2.85 -1.20 -13.45
N ASP A 90 3.24 -1.73 -12.31
CA ASP A 90 3.59 -3.14 -12.20
C ASP A 90 2.35 -4.04 -12.16
N TRP A 91 1.29 -3.60 -11.47
CA TRP A 91 0.16 -4.48 -11.12
C TRP A 91 -1.18 -4.12 -11.76
N ARG A 92 -1.30 -2.91 -12.30
CA ARG A 92 -2.48 -2.38 -13.01
C ARG A 92 -2.06 -1.60 -14.27
N PRO A 93 -1.19 -2.12 -15.15
CA PRO A 93 -0.63 -1.37 -16.27
C PRO A 93 -1.70 -0.77 -17.20
N GLY A 94 -2.89 -1.40 -17.30
CA GLY A 94 -4.02 -0.87 -18.06
C GLY A 94 -4.54 0.50 -17.59
N LEU A 95 -4.35 0.85 -16.31
CA LEU A 95 -4.78 2.15 -15.77
C LEU A 95 -3.83 3.30 -16.14
N MET A 96 -2.61 3.01 -16.61
CA MET A 96 -1.64 4.03 -17.00
C MET A 96 -1.83 4.58 -18.42
N THR A 97 -2.76 4.03 -19.18
CA THR A 97 -2.95 4.38 -20.60
C THR A 97 -4.14 5.32 -20.84
N GLN A 98 -4.55 6.08 -19.82
CA GLN A 98 -5.62 7.08 -19.92
C GLN A 98 -5.07 8.50 -19.94
#